data_AF-A0A098Q0L9-F1
#
_entry.id   AF-A0A098Q0L9-F1
#
_cell.length_a   1.000
_cell.length_b   1.000
_cell.length_c   1.000
_cell.angle_alpha   90.00
_cell.angle_beta   90.00
_cell.angle_gamma   90.00
#
_symmetry.space_group_name_H-M   'P 1'
#
loop_
_entity.id
_entity.type
_entity.pdbx_description
1 polymer ?
#
loop_
_entity_poly.entity_id
_entity_poly.type
_entity_poly.pdbx_seq_one_letter_code
_entity_poly.pdbx_strand_id
1 'polypeptide(L)'
;MLVEDDDAIREMAADILGDEGYHVMALADAEHALMQLTKACPFDLLLSDICLPGMNGRDLADQARMLYPALPIVFMTGYAGEIAKRANFLDTGMRLLTKPFSLRDLLGIVQKAL
;
A
#
# COMPACT_ATOMS: atom_id res chain seq x y z
N MET A 1 1.14 -2.50 -6.85
CA MET A 1 0.29 -1.28 -6.96
C MET A 1 0.61 -0.35 -5.81
N LEU A 2 0.72 0.94 -6.07
CA LEU A 2 0.94 2.00 -5.08
C LEU A 2 -0.29 2.93 -5.07
N VAL A 3 -0.82 3.23 -3.89
CA VAL A 3 -1.95 4.15 -3.68
C VAL A 3 -1.60 5.16 -2.60
N GLU A 4 -1.53 6.44 -2.96
CA GLU A 4 -1.07 7.53 -2.09
C GLU A 4 -1.63 8.84 -2.63
N ASP A 5 -2.33 9.63 -1.82
CA ASP A 5 -2.96 10.87 -2.26
C ASP A 5 -1.97 12.05 -2.32
N ASP A 6 -0.91 12.02 -1.50
CA ASP A 6 0.16 13.03 -1.58
C ASP A 6 1.05 12.78 -2.81
N ASP A 7 1.01 13.71 -3.76
CA ASP A 7 1.77 13.63 -5.02
C ASP A 7 3.27 13.44 -4.80
N ALA A 8 3.86 14.15 -3.83
CA ALA A 8 5.30 14.09 -3.59
C ALA A 8 5.71 12.74 -2.99
N ILE A 9 4.92 12.20 -2.06
CA ILE A 9 5.17 10.86 -1.50
C ILE A 9 4.96 9.79 -2.57
N ARG A 10 3.91 9.92 -3.39
CA ARG A 10 3.58 8.96 -4.44
C ARG A 10 4.67 8.89 -5.49
N GLU A 11 5.13 10.03 -5.99
CA GLU A 11 6.23 10.13 -6.96
C GLU A 11 7.52 9.56 -6.38
N MET A 12 7.91 10.00 -5.18
CA MET A 12 9.12 9.49 -4.51
C MET A 12 9.10 7.97 -4.34
N ALA A 13 7.98 7.40 -3.86
CA ALA A 13 7.87 5.96 -3.66
C ALA A 13 7.86 5.19 -4.99
N ALA A 14 7.21 5.74 -6.03
CA ALA A 14 7.21 5.15 -7.37
C ALA A 14 8.61 5.13 -7.98
N ASP A 15 9.36 6.23 -7.87
CA ASP A 15 10.72 6.35 -8.39
C ASP A 15 11.67 5.37 -7.69
N ILE A 16 11.66 5.35 -6.34
CA ILE A 16 12.49 4.43 -5.55
C ILE A 16 12.27 2.96 -5.94
N LEU A 17 11.00 2.56 -6.11
CA LEU A 17 10.66 1.19 -6.47
C LEU A 17 10.97 0.91 -7.95
N GLY A 18 10.75 1.88 -8.84
CA GLY A 18 11.08 1.77 -10.26
C GLY A 18 12.57 1.56 -10.50
N ASP A 19 13.42 2.31 -9.79
CA ASP A 19 14.88 2.21 -9.87
C ASP A 19 15.42 0.83 -9.43
N GLU A 20 14.69 0.15 -8.55
CA GLU A 20 15.00 -1.20 -8.08
C GLU A 20 14.35 -2.31 -8.95
N GLY A 21 13.75 -1.93 -10.09
CA GLY A 21 13.21 -2.86 -11.08
C GLY A 21 11.77 -3.31 -10.85
N TYR A 22 11.04 -2.71 -9.90
CA TYR A 22 9.62 -3.01 -9.71
C TYR A 22 8.75 -2.32 -10.76
N HIS A 23 7.70 -3.01 -11.22
CA HIS A 23 6.66 -2.39 -12.03
C HIS A 23 5.59 -1.74 -11.14
N VAL A 24 5.63 -0.41 -11.06
CA VAL A 24 4.74 0.35 -10.19
C VAL A 24 3.58 0.95 -10.97
N MET A 25 2.37 0.50 -10.68
CA MET A 25 1.14 1.25 -11.01
C MET A 25 0.80 2.15 -9.83
N ALA A 26 1.05 3.45 -9.97
CA ALA A 26 0.79 4.47 -8.96
C ALA A 26 -0.57 5.16 -9.20
N LEU A 27 -1.37 5.28 -8.16
CA LEU A 27 -2.72 5.86 -8.19
C LEU A 27 -2.90 6.80 -7.00
N ALA A 28 -3.69 7.86 -7.18
CA ALA A 28 -3.91 8.88 -6.15
C ALA A 28 -5.01 8.51 -5.15
N ASP A 29 -5.88 7.55 -5.50
CA ASP A 29 -7.05 7.23 -4.71
C ASP A 29 -7.45 5.75 -4.81
N ALA A 30 -8.22 5.32 -3.81
CA ALA A 30 -8.69 3.94 -3.67
C ALA A 30 -9.71 3.53 -4.75
N GLU A 31 -10.47 4.47 -5.30
CA GLU A 31 -11.53 4.19 -6.28
C GLU A 31 -10.91 3.72 -7.60
N HIS A 32 -9.92 4.44 -8.10
CA HIS A 32 -9.15 4.02 -9.27
C HIS A 32 -8.38 2.72 -8.99
N ALA A 33 -7.87 2.51 -7.77
CA ALA A 33 -7.20 1.26 -7.40
C ALA A 33 -8.13 0.05 -7.53
N LEU A 34 -9.36 0.14 -7.00
CA LEU A 34 -10.37 -0.91 -7.15
C LEU A 34 -10.75 -1.17 -8.60
N MET A 35 -10.89 -0.11 -9.41
CA MET A 35 -11.16 -0.25 -10.84
C MET A 35 -10.04 -0.99 -11.57
N GLN A 36 -8.77 -0.86 -11.14
CA GLN A 36 -7.67 -1.62 -11.73
C GLN A 36 -7.61 -3.06 -11.20
N LEU A 37 -7.88 -3.28 -9.91
CA LEU A 37 -7.91 -4.62 -9.31
C LEU A 37 -8.95 -5.55 -9.97
N THR A 38 -10.06 -5.00 -10.47
CA THR A 38 -11.11 -5.78 -11.15
C THR A 38 -10.79 -6.18 -12.59
N LYS A 39 -9.75 -5.61 -13.22
CA LYS A 39 -9.38 -5.87 -14.63
C LYS A 39 -8.58 -7.17 -14.85
N ALA A 40 -8.57 -8.08 -13.87
CA ALA A 40 -7.87 -9.37 -13.92
C ALA A 40 -6.35 -9.30 -14.19
N CYS A 41 -5.71 -8.18 -13.84
CA CYS A 41 -4.25 -8.10 -13.80
C CYS A 41 -3.78 -8.43 -12.38
N PRO A 42 -2.99 -9.52 -12.18
CA PRO A 42 -2.50 -9.84 -10.85
C PRO A 42 -1.45 -8.81 -10.41
N PHE A 43 -1.57 -8.37 -9.16
CA PHE A 43 -0.54 -7.58 -8.49
C PHE A 43 0.14 -8.45 -7.43
N ASP A 44 1.45 -8.31 -7.30
CA ASP A 44 2.21 -9.06 -6.29
C ASP A 44 2.19 -8.38 -4.91
N LEU A 45 1.86 -7.08 -4.89
CA LEU A 45 1.81 -6.27 -3.66
C LEU A 45 0.87 -5.07 -3.85
N LEU A 46 0.08 -4.78 -2.81
CA LEU A 46 -0.58 -3.49 -2.63
C LEU A 46 0.14 -2.67 -1.55
N LEU A 47 0.69 -1.53 -1.94
CA LEU A 47 1.26 -0.52 -1.06
C LEU A 47 0.27 0.66 -0.99
N SER A 48 -0.30 0.98 0.17
CA SER A 48 -1.37 1.98 0.28
C SER A 48 -1.17 2.90 1.48
N ASP A 49 -1.40 4.20 1.34
CA ASP A 49 -1.70 5.03 2.51
C ASP A 49 -2.98 4.51 3.19
N ILE A 50 -3.03 4.60 4.51
CA ILE A 50 -4.22 4.37 5.32
C ILE A 50 -5.16 5.57 5.24
N CYS A 51 -4.62 6.79 5.24
CA CYS A 51 -5.41 8.02 5.38
C CYS A 51 -5.86 8.62 4.05
N LEU A 52 -6.25 7.77 3.09
CA LEU A 52 -6.76 8.21 1.78
C LEU A 52 -8.09 8.97 1.92
N PRO A 53 -8.33 10.00 1.06
CA PRO A 53 -9.60 10.70 1.01
C PRO A 53 -10.72 9.79 0.50
N GLY A 54 -11.90 9.92 1.10
CA GLY A 54 -13.06 9.08 0.77
C GLY A 54 -12.95 7.69 1.40
N MET A 55 -12.46 6.71 0.64
CA MET A 55 -12.24 5.36 1.13
C MET A 55 -10.84 5.24 1.74
N ASN A 56 -10.77 4.83 3.01
CA ASN A 56 -9.49 4.65 3.68
C ASN A 56 -8.73 3.43 3.13
N GLY A 57 -7.41 3.39 3.33
CA GLY A 57 -6.58 2.31 2.79
C GLY A 57 -6.91 0.92 3.34
N ARG A 58 -7.43 0.83 4.58
CA ARG A 58 -7.83 -0.46 5.16
C ARG A 58 -9.04 -1.04 4.43
N ASP A 59 -10.03 -0.21 4.11
CA ASP A 59 -11.21 -0.63 3.34
C ASP A 59 -10.82 -1.07 1.92
N LEU A 60 -9.88 -0.35 1.29
CA LEU A 60 -9.30 -0.75 -0.01
C LEU A 60 -8.61 -2.12 0.09
N ALA A 61 -7.79 -2.33 1.12
CA ALA A 61 -7.09 -3.58 1.38
C ALA A 61 -8.05 -4.76 1.58
N ASP A 62 -9.11 -4.57 2.36
CA ASP A 62 -10.13 -5.60 2.60
C ASP A 62 -10.85 -5.97 1.29
N GLN A 63 -11.22 -4.98 0.46
CA GLN A 63 -11.81 -5.25 -0.85
C GLN A 63 -10.82 -5.91 -1.83
N ALA A 64 -9.55 -5.48 -1.83
CA ALA A 64 -8.51 -6.11 -2.63
C ALA A 64 -8.34 -7.59 -2.27
N ARG A 65 -8.48 -7.95 -0.99
CA ARG A 65 -8.43 -9.34 -0.53
C ARG A 65 -9.68 -10.16 -0.83
N MET A 66 -10.83 -9.55 -1.05
CA MET A 66 -11.98 -10.28 -1.59
C MET A 66 -11.71 -10.79 -3.00
N LEU A 67 -10.94 -10.03 -3.79
CA LEU A 67 -10.54 -10.40 -5.15
C LEU A 67 -9.29 -11.28 -5.17
N TYR A 68 -8.32 -10.98 -4.30
CA TYR A 68 -7.01 -11.63 -4.22
C TYR A 68 -6.69 -12.01 -2.77
N PRO A 69 -7.20 -13.16 -2.27
CA PRO A 69 -7.11 -13.52 -0.84
C PRO A 69 -5.69 -13.58 -0.27
N ALA A 70 -4.70 -13.88 -1.12
CA ALA A 70 -3.30 -14.00 -0.73
C ALA A 70 -2.47 -12.73 -0.98
N LEU A 71 -3.08 -11.64 -1.48
CA LEU A 71 -2.37 -10.41 -1.83
C LEU A 71 -1.63 -9.85 -0.60
N PRO A 72 -0.29 -9.72 -0.68
CA PRO A 72 0.49 -8.98 0.31
C PRO A 72 0.06 -7.52 0.32
N ILE A 73 -0.04 -6.95 1.53
CA ILE A 73 -0.44 -5.55 1.72
C ILE A 73 0.57 -4.87 2.64
N VAL A 74 1.04 -3.70 2.25
CA VAL A 74 1.83 -2.81 3.09
C VAL A 74 1.09 -1.49 3.21
N PHE A 75 0.79 -1.10 4.44
CA PHE A 75 0.20 0.20 4.72
C PHE A 75 1.28 1.25 5.01
N MET A 76 1.19 2.42 4.41
CA MET A 76 2.00 3.58 4.75
C MET A 76 1.18 4.50 5.65
N THR A 77 1.74 5.03 6.75
CA THR A 77 0.94 5.89 7.65
C THR A 77 1.79 6.78 8.53
N GLY A 78 1.36 8.03 8.72
CA GLY A 78 1.94 8.94 9.73
C GLY A 78 1.43 8.69 11.16
N TYR A 79 0.40 7.87 11.35
CA TYR A 79 -0.30 7.69 12.63
C TYR A 79 -0.11 6.28 13.22
N ALA A 80 1.06 5.66 13.00
CA ALA A 80 1.34 4.29 13.40
C ALA A 80 1.04 4.01 14.89
N GLY A 81 1.29 4.98 15.78
CA GLY A 81 1.02 4.85 17.21
C GLY A 81 -0.47 4.71 17.58
N GLU A 82 -1.39 5.28 16.80
CA GLU A 82 -2.83 5.08 17.00
C GLU A 82 -3.29 3.74 16.43
N ILE A 83 -2.68 3.34 15.32
CA ILE A 83 -3.04 2.13 14.59
C ILE A 83 -2.55 0.88 15.34
N ALA A 84 -1.36 0.94 15.93
CA ALA A 84 -0.83 -0.13 16.78
C ALA A 84 -1.72 -0.41 18.01
N LYS A 85 -2.54 0.56 18.44
CA LYS A 85 -3.50 0.37 19.54
C LYS A 85 -4.81 -0.31 19.10
N ARG A 86 -5.08 -0.35 17.79
CA ARG A 86 -6.26 -1.03 17.24
C ARG A 86 -5.95 -2.53 17.17
N ALA A 87 -6.55 -3.30 18.07
CA ALA A 87 -6.48 -4.75 18.01
C ALA A 87 -6.93 -5.24 16.62
N ASN A 88 -6.18 -6.21 16.06
CA ASN A 88 -6.46 -6.84 14.76
C ASN A 88 -6.41 -5.91 13.53
N PHE A 89 -5.71 -4.77 13.60
CA PHE A 89 -5.55 -3.93 12.41
C PHE A 89 -4.69 -4.58 11.31
N LEU A 90 -3.78 -5.49 11.66
CA LEU A 90 -2.97 -6.22 10.68
C LEU A 90 -3.38 -7.69 10.70
N ASP A 91 -3.83 -8.17 9.55
CA ASP A 91 -4.03 -9.60 9.30
C ASP A 91 -2.77 -10.24 8.71
N THR A 92 -2.75 -11.57 8.61
CA THR A 92 -1.63 -12.32 8.02
C THR A 92 -1.28 -11.77 6.64
N GLY A 93 -0.01 -11.46 6.39
CA GLY A 93 0.45 -10.88 5.12
C GLY A 93 0.20 -9.37 4.98
N MET A 94 -0.27 -8.70 6.03
CA MET A 94 -0.30 -7.24 6.12
C MET A 94 0.89 -6.72 6.93
N ARG A 95 1.48 -5.62 6.49
CA ARG A 95 2.58 -4.94 7.16
C ARG A 95 2.34 -3.44 7.22
N LEU A 96 3.11 -2.73 8.03
CA LEU A 96 3.00 -1.29 8.21
C LEU A 96 4.37 -0.62 8.07
N LEU A 97 4.41 0.44 7.26
CA LEU A 97 5.51 1.37 7.08
C LEU A 97 5.12 2.71 7.69
N THR A 98 5.88 3.18 8.67
CA THR A 98 5.59 4.45 9.33
C THR A 98 6.20 5.61 8.55
N LYS A 99 5.43 6.66 8.28
CA LYS A 99 5.91 7.93 7.73
C LYS A 99 6.48 8.81 8.86
N PRO A 100 7.58 9.55 8.64
CA PRO A 100 8.43 9.51 7.45
C PRO A 100 9.28 8.22 7.40
N PHE A 101 9.55 7.73 6.19
CA PHE A 101 10.37 6.54 5.95
C PHE A 101 11.54 6.87 5.02
N SER A 102 12.65 6.12 5.16
CA SER A 102 13.77 6.19 4.23
C SER A 102 13.58 5.25 3.03
N LEU A 103 14.39 5.43 1.98
CA LEU A 103 14.50 4.47 0.87
C LEU A 103 14.75 3.05 1.38
N ARG A 104 15.64 2.89 2.37
CA ARG A 104 15.97 1.59 2.94
C ARG A 104 14.78 0.95 3.64
N ASP A 105 13.95 1.75 4.31
CA ASP A 105 12.75 1.24 5.00
C ASP A 105 11.70 0.77 3.99
N LEU A 106 11.47 1.55 2.92
CA LEU A 106 10.54 1.21 1.85
C LEU A 106 10.97 -0.08 1.13
N LEU A 107 12.22 -0.17 0.66
CA LEU A 107 12.70 -1.38 -0.01
C LEU A 107 12.72 -2.59 0.92
N GLY A 108 13.18 -2.39 2.16
CA GLY A 108 13.26 -3.45 3.15
C GLY A 108 11.90 -4.03 3.53
N ILE A 109 10.82 -3.24 3.53
CA ILE A 109 9.48 -3.75 3.81
C ILE A 109 8.84 -4.42 2.58
N VAL A 110 9.08 -3.88 1.38
CA VAL A 110 8.58 -4.46 0.11
C VAL A 110 9.22 -5.83 -0.12
N GLN A 111 10.54 -5.96 0.04
CA GLN A 111 11.25 -7.25 -0.08
C GLN A 111 10.81 -8.31 0.93
N LYS A 112 10.27 -7.90 2.09
CA LYS A 112 9.74 -8.82 3.10
C LYS A 112 8.28 -9.19 2.84
N ALA A 113 7.58 -8.40 2.02
CA ALA A 113 6.16 -8.59 1.71
C ALA A 113 5.97 -9.50 0.50
N LEU A 114 6.84 -9.36 -0.50
CA LEU A 114 7.00 -10.27 -1.64
C LEU A 114 7.68 -11.57 -1.20
#